data_AF-A0A158S0R1-F1
#
_entry.id   AF-A0A158S0R1-F1
#
_cell.length_a   1.000
_cell.length_b   1.000
_cell.length_c   1.000
_cell.angle_alpha   90.00
_cell.angle_beta   90.00
_cell.angle_gamma   90.00
#
_symmetry.space_group_name_H-M   'P 1'
#
loop_
_entity.id
_entity.type
_entity.pdbx_description
1 polymer ?
#
loop_
_entity_poly.entity_id
_entity_poly.type
_entity_poly.pdbx_seq_one_letter_code
_entity_poly.pdbx_strand_id
1 'polypeptide(L)'
;MIRCRFQQPVDDPRPVKWPIKHPYWVSGEGDDYHIIVAYADNEAEILTNWPEARQLDSEQAVEYRFSDRFPKPDWFDQGGKA
;
A
#
# COMPACT_ATOMS: atom_id res chain seq x y z
N MET A 1 -5.78 11.52 -1.64
CA MET A 1 -5.27 10.20 -1.27
C MET A 1 -6.29 9.17 -1.68
N ILE A 2 -5.79 8.02 -2.12
CA ILE A 2 -6.56 6.82 -2.43
C ILE A 2 -6.16 5.71 -1.46
N ARG A 3 -7.05 4.74 -1.26
CA ARG A 3 -6.73 3.41 -0.75
C ARG A 3 -6.85 2.46 -1.92
N CYS A 4 -5.74 1.85 -2.32
CA CYS A 4 -5.67 0.96 -3.46
C CYS A 4 -5.44 -0.47 -3.01
N ARG A 5 -6.25 -1.40 -3.50
CA ARG A 5 -6.00 -2.83 -3.45
C ARG A 5 -5.49 -3.29 -4.80
N PHE A 6 -4.39 -4.03 -4.85
CA PHE A 6 -3.82 -4.53 -6.10
C PHE A 6 -3.10 -5.86 -5.89
N GLN A 7 -2.85 -6.56 -6.98
CA GLN A 7 -2.05 -7.79 -7.02
C GLN A 7 -0.62 -7.45 -7.39
N GLN A 8 0.34 -8.01 -6.66
CA GLN A 8 1.76 -7.85 -6.91
C GLN A 8 2.36 -9.23 -7.28
N PRO A 9 2.66 -9.48 -8.57
CA PRO A 9 3.02 -10.80 -9.11
C PRO A 9 4.52 -11.10 -8.95
N VAL A 10 5.05 -10.94 -7.74
CA VAL A 10 6.47 -11.20 -7.42
C VAL A 10 6.59 -11.84 -6.04
N ASP A 11 7.69 -12.57 -5.82
CA ASP A 11 8.02 -13.18 -4.53
C ASP A 11 8.23 -12.14 -3.42
N ASP A 12 8.58 -10.89 -3.78
CA ASP A 12 8.78 -9.80 -2.83
C ASP A 12 7.67 -8.74 -2.90
N PRO A 13 6.71 -8.73 -1.96
CA PRO A 13 5.60 -7.79 -1.95
C PRO A 13 5.99 -6.35 -1.58
N ARG A 14 7.25 -6.10 -1.20
CA ARG A 14 7.71 -4.79 -0.73
C ARG A 14 7.81 -3.79 -1.90
N PRO A 15 7.60 -2.49 -1.63
CA PRO A 15 7.78 -1.45 -2.65
C PRO A 15 9.24 -1.39 -3.10
N VAL A 16 9.47 -1.20 -4.40
CA VAL A 16 10.82 -1.07 -4.98
C VAL A 16 11.46 0.27 -4.66
N LYS A 17 10.64 1.26 -4.28
CA LYS A 17 11.09 2.62 -3.94
C LYS A 17 10.81 2.90 -2.47
N TRP A 18 11.87 3.20 -1.72
CA TRP A 18 11.83 3.58 -0.31
C TRP A 18 12.54 4.92 -0.10
N PRO A 19 12.06 5.81 0.80
CA PRO A 19 10.88 5.67 1.65
C PRO A 19 9.57 5.89 0.90
N ILE A 20 8.52 5.15 1.31
CA ILE A 20 7.14 5.41 0.89
C ILE A 20 6.49 6.45 1.81
N LYS A 21 5.55 7.23 1.28
CA LYS A 21 4.85 8.28 2.05
C LYS A 21 3.73 7.74 2.93
N HIS A 22 3.13 6.64 2.50
CA HIS A 22 1.84 6.16 2.98
C HIS A 22 1.92 4.67 3.37
N PRO A 23 1.13 4.23 4.36
CA PRO A 23 1.17 2.86 4.85
C PRO A 23 0.63 1.86 3.82
N TYR A 24 1.18 0.65 3.87
CA TYR A 24 0.75 -0.50 3.07
C TYR A 24 0.75 -1.78 3.91
N TRP A 25 -0.01 -2.77 3.45
CA TRP A 25 -0.13 -4.08 4.08
C TRP A 25 -0.23 -5.17 3.02
N VAL A 26 0.36 -6.33 3.31
CA VAL A 26 0.06 -7.57 2.61
C VAL A 26 -1.21 -8.14 3.24
N SER A 27 -2.30 -8.18 2.48
CA SER A 27 -3.63 -8.56 2.96
C SER A 27 -4.02 -10.01 2.66
N GLY A 28 -3.22 -10.68 1.83
CA GLY A 28 -3.37 -12.06 1.40
C GLY A 28 -2.38 -12.41 0.28
N GLU A 29 -2.44 -13.64 -0.19
CA GLU A 29 -1.64 -14.18 -1.29
C GLU A 29 -2.48 -15.14 -2.14
N GLY A 30 -2.08 -15.31 -3.40
CA GLY A 30 -2.54 -16.36 -4.31
C GLY A 30 -1.35 -17.18 -4.79
N ASP A 31 -1.55 -18.01 -5.81
CA ASP A 31 -0.53 -18.95 -6.29
C ASP A 31 0.74 -18.25 -6.81
N ASP A 32 0.60 -17.08 -7.45
CA ASP A 32 1.69 -16.34 -8.10
C ASP A 32 1.68 -14.82 -7.81
N TYR A 33 0.94 -14.38 -6.77
CA TYR A 33 0.87 -12.97 -6.40
C TYR A 33 0.56 -12.73 -4.92
N HIS A 34 0.94 -11.56 -4.43
CA HIS A 34 0.47 -11.03 -3.15
C HIS A 34 -0.61 -9.97 -3.36
N ILE A 35 -1.60 -9.93 -2.46
CA ILE A 35 -2.65 -8.89 -2.46
C ILE A 35 -2.21 -7.78 -1.52
N ILE A 36 -1.85 -6.64 -2.09
CA ILE A 36 -1.41 -5.46 -1.35
C ILE A 36 -2.57 -4.49 -1.19
N VAL A 37 -2.67 -3.90 -0.01
CA VAL A 37 -3.51 -2.73 0.25
C VAL A 37 -2.59 -1.59 0.64
N ALA A 38 -2.58 -0.50 -0.11
CA ALA A 38 -1.74 0.65 0.17
C ALA A 38 -2.54 1.95 0.09
N TYR A 39 -2.22 2.90 0.96
CA TYR A 39 -2.59 4.30 0.74
C TYR A 39 -1.59 4.94 -0.21
N ALA A 40 -2.04 5.91 -1.02
CA ALA A 40 -1.20 6.67 -1.96
C ALA A 40 -1.85 8.00 -2.33
N ASP A 41 -1.09 8.97 -2.84
CA ASP A 41 -1.64 10.21 -3.38
C ASP A 41 -2.56 9.94 -4.59
N ASN A 42 -2.14 9.00 -5.45
CA ASN A 42 -2.84 8.56 -6.67
C ASN A 42 -2.28 7.20 -7.17
N GLU A 43 -2.89 6.64 -8.22
CA GLU A 43 -2.45 5.37 -8.81
C GLU A 43 -1.04 5.43 -9.42
N ALA A 44 -0.59 6.60 -9.89
CA ALA A 44 0.76 6.75 -10.42
C ALA A 44 1.83 6.56 -9.33
N GLU A 45 1.54 6.95 -8.08
CA GLU A 45 2.41 6.62 -6.94
C GLU A 45 2.43 5.12 -6.66
N ILE A 46 1.28 4.43 -6.74
CA ILE A 46 1.22 2.97 -6.61
C ILE A 46 2.12 2.32 -7.65
N LEU A 47 2.00 2.68 -8.92
CA LEU A 47 2.83 2.12 -10.00
C LEU A 47 4.30 2.55 -9.90
N THR A 48 4.61 3.67 -9.26
CA THR A 48 6.00 4.06 -8.99
C THR A 48 6.63 3.18 -7.91
N ASN A 49 5.85 2.82 -6.88
CA ASN A 49 6.31 2.00 -5.77
C ASN A 49 6.23 0.50 -6.06
N TRP A 50 5.27 0.08 -6.89
CA TRP A 50 5.05 -1.29 -7.37
C TRP A 50 4.80 -1.27 -8.90
N PRO A 51 5.87 -1.22 -9.72
CA PRO A 51 5.73 -1.13 -11.19
C PRO A 51 5.02 -2.33 -11.83
N GLU A 52 5.03 -3.47 -11.15
CA GLU A 52 4.40 -4.71 -11.61
C GLU A 52 2.98 -4.91 -11.07
N ALA A 53 2.44 -3.94 -10.32
CA ALA A 53 1.09 -4.02 -9.77
C ALA A 53 0.04 -4.21 -10.88
N ARG A 54 -0.88 -5.14 -10.65
CA ARG A 54 -2.00 -5.47 -11.55
C ARG A 54 -3.32 -5.39 -10.79
N GLN A 55 -4.42 -5.28 -11.55
CA GLN A 55 -5.78 -5.23 -10.99
C GLN A 55 -5.94 -4.17 -9.89
N LEU A 56 -5.52 -2.94 -10.18
CA LEU A 56 -5.66 -1.81 -9.25
C LEU A 56 -7.15 -1.52 -9.04
N ASP A 57 -7.57 -1.60 -7.78
CA ASP A 57 -8.89 -1.27 -7.29
C ASP A 57 -8.72 -0.10 -6.30
N SER A 58 -8.88 1.12 -6.80
CA SER A 58 -8.64 2.35 -6.05
C SER A 58 -9.94 2.99 -5.58
N GLU A 59 -9.97 3.35 -4.30
CA GLU A 59 -11.08 4.08 -3.69
C GLU A 59 -10.57 5.40 -3.12
N GLN A 60 -11.35 6.46 -3.26
CA GLN A 60 -11.01 7.75 -2.66
C GLN A 60 -11.01 7.63 -1.13
N ALA A 61 -9.89 8.00 -0.50
CA ALA A 61 -9.77 7.99 0.95
C ALA A 61 -9.51 9.41 1.49
N VAL A 62 -10.36 9.83 2.42
CA VAL A 62 -10.23 11.15 3.07
C VAL A 62 -9.23 11.12 4.23
N GLU A 63 -9.04 9.94 4.85
CA GLU A 63 -8.21 9.71 6.03
C GLU A 63 -7.64 8.28 6.04
N TYR A 64 -6.62 8.05 6.87
CA TYR A 64 -6.14 6.70 7.15
C TYR A 64 -7.10 5.97 8.09
N ARG A 65 -7.48 4.74 7.73
CA ARG A 65 -8.33 3.88 8.56
C ARG A 65 -7.54 2.67 8.99
N PHE A 66 -7.17 2.65 10.26
CA PHE A 66 -6.49 1.53 10.89
C PHE A 66 -7.51 0.63 11.57
N SER A 67 -7.26 -0.68 11.52
CA SER A 67 -8.09 -1.71 12.14
C SER A 67 -7.21 -2.88 12.55
N ASP A 68 -7.77 -3.88 13.25
CA ASP A 68 -7.02 -5.08 13.63
C ASP A 68 -6.40 -5.79 12.41
N ARG A 69 -7.07 -5.75 11.25
CA ARG A 69 -6.56 -6.30 9.99
C ARG A 69 -5.54 -5.40 9.28
N PHE A 70 -5.59 -4.09 9.53
CA PHE A 70 -4.72 -3.08 8.92
C PHE A 70 -4.18 -2.16 10.03
N PRO A 71 -3.29 -2.66 10.90
CA PRO A 71 -2.82 -1.90 12.05
C PRO A 71 -1.98 -0.71 11.58
N LYS A 72 -1.97 0.36 12.39
CA LYS A 72 -1.07 1.50 12.14
C LYS A 72 0.39 1.02 12.21
N PRO A 73 1.20 1.17 11.15
CA PRO A 73 2.59 0.74 11.20
C PRO A 73 3.42 1.61 12.15
N ASP A 74 4.37 1.01 12.88
CA ASP A 74 5.21 1.72 13.86
C ASP A 74 6.07 2.82 13.22
N TRP A 75 6.51 2.60 11.97
CA TRP A 75 7.26 3.60 11.21
C TRP A 75 6.39 4.75 10.72
N PHE A 76 5.07 4.55 10.67
CA PHE A 76 4.12 5.53 10.18
C PHE A 76 3.72 6.48 11.31
N ASP A 77 4.64 7.36 11.69
CA ASP A 77 4.34 8.38 12.66
C ASP A 77 3.73 9.59 11.95
N GLN A 78 2.43 9.84 12.18
CA GLN A 78 1.68 10.94 11.57
C GLN A 78 2.05 12.32 12.16
N GLY A 79 3.28 12.44 12.68
CA GLY A 79 3.71 13.48 13.60
C GLY A 79 5.23 13.60 13.63
N GLY A 80 5.83 13.97 12.51
CA GLY A 80 7.11 14.66 12.55
C GLY A 80 6.94 16.03 13.19
N LYS A 81 6.81 16.11 14.52
CA LYS A 81 7.19 17.21 15.42
C LYS A 81 7.27 16.69 16.85
N ALA A 82 8.49 16.37 17.30
CA ALA A 82 8.88 16.61 18.70
C ALA A 82 9.39 18.04 18.80
#